data_AF-A0A839NPI6-F1
#
_entry.id   AF-A0A839NPI6-F1
#
_cell.length_a   1.000
_cell.length_b   1.000
_cell.length_c   1.000
_cell.angle_alpha   90.00
_cell.angle_beta   90.00
_cell.angle_gamma   90.00
#
_symmetry.space_group_name_H-M   'P 1'
#
loop_
_entity.id
_entity.type
_entity.pdbx_description
1 polymer ?
#
loop_
_entity_poly.entity_id
_entity_poly.type
_entity_poly.pdbx_seq_one_letter_code
_entity_poly.pdbx_strand_id
1 'polypeptide(L)' 'MRQLAVKILQLVREDKDLQPLMVNESFQDELAILERTGFIRSFKPEIGQSPYECYDITRKGIERLIELEASNYKRVG' A
#
# COMPACT_ATOMS: atom_id res chain seq x y z
N MET A 1 0.94 -1.45 -14.03
CA MET A 1 1.09 -2.56 -13.08
C MET A 1 2.10 -2.18 -11.98
N ARG A 2 3.42 -2.30 -12.18
CA ARG A 2 4.43 -2.10 -11.11
C ARG A 2 4.42 -0.73 -10.39
N GLN A 3 3.97 0.36 -11.03
CA GLN A 3 3.93 1.69 -10.42
C GLN A 3 2.76 1.89 -9.44
N LEU A 4 1.64 1.19 -9.61
CA LEU A 4 0.46 1.38 -8.75
C LEU A 4 0.66 0.76 -7.37
N ALA A 5 1.14 -0.49 -7.31
CA ALA A 5 1.51 -1.15 -6.05
C ALA A 5 2.56 -0.38 -5.25
N VAL A 6 3.60 0.15 -5.91
CA VAL A 6 4.61 0.99 -5.25
C VAL A 6 3.95 2.22 -4.62
N LYS A 7 3.08 2.90 -5.37
CA LYS A 7 2.36 4.07 -4.88
C LYS A 7 1.46 3.73 -3.69
N ILE A 8 0.73 2.62 -3.73
CA ILE A 8 -0.10 2.16 -2.60
C ILE A 8 0.77 1.91 -1.37
N LEU A 9 1.88 1.16 -1.51
CA LEU A 9 2.79 0.90 -0.40
C LEU A 9 3.39 2.19 0.20
N GLN A 10 3.72 3.17 -0.64
CA GLN A 10 4.19 4.48 -0.16
C GLN A 10 3.10 5.25 0.60
N LEU A 11 1.87 5.29 0.07
CA LEU A 11 0.76 5.98 0.73
C LEU A 11 0.43 5.34 2.08
N VAL A 12 0.39 3.99 2.16
CA VAL A 12 0.17 3.27 3.42
C VAL A 12 1.31 3.53 4.41
N ARG A 13 2.58 3.54 3.95
CA ARG A 13 3.74 3.85 4.80
C ARG A 13 3.71 5.27 5.36
N GLU A 14 3.21 6.22 4.57
CA GLU A 14 3.10 7.64 4.94
C GLU A 14 1.81 7.97 5.71
N ASP A 15 1.01 6.96 6.06
CA ASP A 15 -0.29 7.10 6.72
C ASP A 15 -1.21 8.10 6.00
N LYS A 16 -1.18 8.05 4.65
CA LYS A 16 -1.98 8.92 3.79
C LYS A 16 -3.34 8.32 3.51
N ASP A 17 -4.33 9.19 3.43
CA ASP A 17 -5.70 8.80 3.10
C ASP A 17 -5.80 8.17 1.69
N LEU A 18 -6.22 6.91 1.66
CA LEU A 18 -6.42 6.14 0.44
C LEU A 18 -7.83 6.30 -0.12
N GLN A 19 -8.78 6.84 0.64
CA GLN A 19 -10.20 6.93 0.26
C GLN A 19 -10.43 7.58 -1.12
N PRO A 20 -9.73 8.66 -1.50
CA PRO A 20 -9.93 9.28 -2.82
C PRO A 20 -9.57 8.34 -3.97
N LEU A 21 -8.75 7.32 -3.71
CA LEU A 21 -8.29 6.34 -4.71
C LEU A 21 -9.11 5.04 -4.64
N MET A 22 -9.79 4.77 -3.53
CA MET A 22 -10.62 3.57 -3.35
C MET A 22 -11.83 3.48 -4.29
N VAL A 23 -12.21 4.58 -4.96
CA VAL A 23 -13.26 4.57 -6.00
C VAL A 23 -12.78 3.99 -7.34
N ASN A 24 -11.48 3.74 -7.50
CA ASN A 24 -10.89 3.19 -8.72
C ASN A 24 -10.79 1.66 -8.62
N GLU A 25 -11.47 0.93 -9.51
CA GLU A 25 -11.46 -0.55 -9.52
C GLU A 25 -10.04 -1.14 -9.62
N SER A 26 -9.18 -0.55 -10.45
CA SER A 26 -7.79 -1.01 -10.58
C SER A 26 -6.99 -0.77 -9.29
N PHE A 27 -7.37 0.20 -8.46
CA PHE A 27 -6.75 0.44 -7.17
C PHE A 27 -7.21 -0.59 -6.12
N GLN A 28 -8.48 -0.96 -6.14
CA GLN A 28 -9.05 -2.00 -5.29
C GLN A 28 -8.44 -3.38 -5.58
N ASP A 29 -8.31 -3.74 -6.86
CA ASP A 29 -7.69 -5.01 -7.25
C ASP A 29 -6.23 -5.09 -6.75
N GLU A 30 -5.47 -4.00 -6.89
CA GLU A 30 -4.08 -3.96 -6.45
C GLU A 30 -3.97 -3.98 -4.91
N LEU A 31 -4.85 -3.28 -4.19
CA LEU A 31 -4.97 -3.37 -2.73
C LEU A 31 -5.20 -4.82 -2.29
N ALA A 32 -6.16 -5.51 -2.91
CA ALA A 32 -6.47 -6.90 -2.62
C ALA A 32 -5.28 -7.83 -2.90
N ILE A 33 -4.51 -7.59 -3.97
CA ILE A 33 -3.28 -8.33 -4.26
C ILE A 33 -2.22 -8.06 -3.18
N LEU A 34 -2.01 -6.81 -2.78
CA LEU A 34 -1.04 -6.44 -1.75
C LEU A 34 -1.39 -7.04 -0.38
N GLU A 35 -2.68 -7.10 -0.04
CA GLU A 35 -3.14 -7.75 1.19
C GLU A 35 -2.98 -9.27 1.12
N ARG A 36 -3.43 -9.92 0.04
CA ARG A 36 -3.27 -11.38 -0.16
C ARG A 36 -1.82 -11.84 -0.15
N THR A 37 -0.91 -11.00 -0.65
CA THR A 37 0.53 -11.28 -0.65
C THR A 37 1.20 -10.98 0.70
N GLY A 38 0.46 -10.38 1.63
CA GLY A 38 0.91 -10.03 2.97
C GLY A 38 1.86 -8.83 3.00
N PHE A 39 1.78 -7.92 2.03
CA PHE A 39 2.53 -6.67 2.04
C PHE A 39 1.84 -5.60 2.89
N ILE A 40 0.51 -5.58 2.88
CA ILE A 40 -0.32 -4.76 3.77
C ILE A 40 -1.27 -5.65 4.57
N ARG A 41 -1.89 -5.10 5.61
CA ARG A 41 -2.97 -5.75 6.37
C ARG A 41 -4.09 -4.76 6.64
N SER A 42 -5.34 -5.18 6.46
CA SER A 42 -6.48 -4.43 6.99
C SER A 42 -6.52 -4.53 8.53
N PHE A 43 -6.99 -3.47 9.17
CA PHE A 43 -7.30 -3.48 10.59
C PHE A 43 -8.57 -2.67 10.86
N LYS A 44 -9.25 -3.00 11.96
CA LYS A 44 -10.37 -2.21 12.44
C LYS A 44 -9.82 -1.09 13.33
N PRO A 45 -10.00 0.18 12.95
CA PRO A 45 -9.62 1.31 13.81
C PRO A 45 -10.46 1.28 15.10
N GLU A 46 -9.98 1.93 16.16
CA GLU A 46 -10.74 2.02 17.40
C GLU A 46 -12.04 2.83 17.19
N ILE A 47 -13.03 2.62 18.06
CA ILE A 47 -14.33 3.31 17.96
C ILE A 47 -14.10 4.83 17.94
N GLY A 48 -14.51 5.47 16.85
CA GLY A 48 -14.40 6.92 16.66
C GLY A 48 -13.15 7.40 15.90
N GLN A 49 -12.21 6.52 15.54
CA GLN A 49 -11.01 6.90 14.79
C GLN A 49 -11.25 6.97 13.28
N SER A 50 -11.97 6.01 12.71
CA SER A 50 -12.35 6.04 11.30
C SER A 50 -13.55 5.12 11.04
N PRO A 51 -14.55 5.55 10.26
CA PRO A 51 -15.64 4.69 9.82
C PRO A 51 -15.25 3.82 8.60
N TYR A 52 -14.01 3.94 8.11
CA TYR A 52 -13.53 3.32 6.88
C TYR A 52 -12.54 2.18 7.16
N GLU A 53 -12.28 1.39 6.12
CA GLU A 53 -11.26 0.35 6.14
C GLU A 53 -9.85 0.97 6.22
N CYS A 54 -9.08 0.57 7.22
CA CYS A 54 -7.73 1.07 7.46
C CYS A 54 -6.71 -0.02 7.15
N TYR A 55 -5.53 0.40 6.67
CA TYR A 55 -4.47 -0.52 6.28
C TYR A 55 -3.15 -0.14 6.93
N ASP A 56 -2.42 -1.14 7.42
CA ASP A 56 -1.03 -1.01 7.88
C ASP A 56 -0.09 -1.64 6.85
N ILE A 57 1.09 -1.03 6.68
CA ILE A 57 2.18 -1.67 5.95
C ILE A 57 2.87 -2.70 6.84
N THR A 58 3.01 -3.93 6.35
CA THR A 58 3.74 -4.97 7.07
C THR A 58 5.25 -4.82 6.89
N ARG A 59 6.03 -5.52 7.71
CA ARG A 59 7.50 -5.64 7.50
C ARG A 59 7.84 -6.13 6.09
N LYS A 60 7.12 -7.14 5.58
CA LYS A 60 7.30 -7.67 4.22
C LYS A 60 7.01 -6.62 3.16
N GLY A 61 6.00 -5.78 3.39
CA GLY A 61 5.67 -4.64 2.53
C GLY A 61 6.78 -3.58 2.50
N ILE A 62 7.38 -3.28 3.65
CA ILE A 62 8.53 -2.36 3.75
C ILE A 62 9.74 -2.92 2.99
N GLU A 63 10.10 -4.19 3.22
CA GLU A 63 11.19 -4.87 2.52
C GLU A 63 10.96 -4.83 1.01
N ARG A 64 9.73 -5.11 0.56
CA ARG A 64 9.35 -5.02 -0.86
C ARG A 64 9.47 -3.61 -1.42
N LEU A 65 9.10 -2.59 -0.65
CA LEU A 65 9.23 -1.20 -1.08
C LEU A 65 10.71 -0.83 -1.27
N ILE A 66 11.58 -1.23 -0.35
CA ILE A 66 13.04 -1.01 -0.45
C ILE A 66 13.61 -1.70 -1.69
N GLU A 67 13.23 -2.94 -1.98
CA GLU A 67 13.67 -3.64 -3.19
C GLU A 67 13.29 -2.91 -4.48
N LEU A 68 12.07 -2.35 -4.51
CA LEU A 68 11.55 -1.62 -5.67
C LEU A 68 12.26 -0.28 -5.84
N GLU A 69 12.52 0.44 -4.74
CA GLU A 69 13.30 1.69 -4.74
C GLU A 69 14.75 1.45 -5.16
N ALA A 70 15.41 0.41 -4.62
CA ALA A 70 16.78 0.03 -5.01
C ALA A 70 16.89 -0.40 -6.47
N SER A 71 15.87 -1.09 -6.99
CA SER A 71 15.80 -1.48 -8.41
C SER A 71 15.62 -0.27 -9.33
N ASN A 72 14.90 0.75 -8.87
CA ASN A 72 14.78 2.02 -9.61
C ASN A 72 16.11 2.77 -9.61
N TYR A 73 16.85 2.76 -8.50
CA TYR A 73 18.16 3.43 -8.41
C TYR A 73 19.19 2.84 -9.39
N LYS A 74 19.21 1.51 -9.57
CA LYS A 74 20.11 0.83 -10.52
C LYS A 74 19.84 1.12 -12.01
N ARG A 75 18.70 1.73 -12.36
CA ARG A 75 18.38 2.09 -13.76
C ARG A 75 18.78 3.52 -14.13
N VAL A 76 19.18 4.34 -13.17
CA VAL A 76 19.54 5.75 -13.37
C VAL A 76 21.05 5.99 -13.20
N GLY A 77 21.83 4.94 -12.89
CA GLY A 77 23.29 4.96 -12.76
C GLY A 77 24.00 4.40 -13.98
#